data_AF-A0A2N6B520-F1
#
_entry.id   AF-A0A2N6B520-F1
#
_cell.length_a   1.000
_cell.length_b   1.000
_cell.length_c   1.000
_cell.angle_alpha   90.00
_cell.angle_beta   90.00
_cell.angle_gamma   90.00
#
_symmetry.space_group_name_H-M   'P 1'
#
loop_
_entity.id
_entity.type
_entity.pdbx_description
1 polymer ?
#
loop_
_entity_poly.entity_id
_entity_poly.type
_entity_poly.pdbx_seq_one_letter_code
_entity_poly.pdbx_strand_id
1 'polypeptide(L)'
;MSAIERIIATLSSDGHEMYGGEAVTQLQHALQCAVFAEQAGAPEALVIAALLHDYGHLVAGDEGAAEKGIDLCHEKLGAEFLANWFPPAVTEPIRLHVAAKRYLCAVDPDYFETLSPASVTSLKVQGGPYNEDGVERFRRNPFWQDAVKLRAWDDLGKDPEMKTPPLDAYRDMLNRVAGSQGPA
;
A
#
# COMPACT_ATOMS: atom_id res chain seq x y z
N MET A 1 14.99 15.93 12.57
CA MET A 1 13.66 15.39 12.24
C MET A 1 13.74 13.89 12.35
N SER A 2 12.91 13.26 13.18
CA SER A 2 12.86 11.80 13.28
C SER A 2 12.33 11.18 11.97
N ALA A 3 12.54 9.89 11.77
CA ALA A 3 12.00 9.19 10.60
C ALA A 3 10.48 9.31 10.49
N ILE A 4 9.80 9.20 11.64
CA ILE A 4 8.34 9.30 11.73
C ILE A 4 7.88 10.73 11.43
N GLU A 5 8.59 11.74 11.91
CA GLU A 5 8.30 13.14 11.54
C GLU A 5 8.46 13.37 10.04
N ARG A 6 9.48 12.77 9.41
CA ARG A 6 9.67 12.87 7.96
C ARG A 6 8.53 12.22 7.19
N ILE A 7 8.14 10.99 7.57
CA ILE A 7 7.04 10.26 6.92
C ILE A 7 5.73 11.02 7.04
N ILE A 8 5.39 11.51 8.24
CA ILE A 8 4.19 12.30 8.48
C ILE A 8 4.25 13.61 7.69
N ALA A 9 5.41 14.27 7.64
CA ALA A 9 5.58 15.51 6.87
C ALA A 9 5.36 15.28 5.38
N THR A 10 5.94 14.24 4.79
CA THR A 10 5.76 13.89 3.37
C THR A 10 4.31 13.53 3.05
N LEU A 11 3.65 12.70 3.87
CA LEU A 11 2.22 12.41 3.70
C LEU A 11 1.35 13.66 3.83
N SER A 12 1.71 14.58 4.72
CA SER A 12 0.98 15.84 4.94
C SER A 12 1.23 16.88 3.84
N SER A 13 2.40 16.90 3.20
CA SER A 13 2.71 17.89 2.16
C SER A 13 2.30 17.39 0.78
N ASP A 14 2.71 16.17 0.45
CA ASP A 14 2.68 15.64 -0.92
C ASP A 14 1.48 14.71 -1.12
N GLY A 15 0.91 14.19 -0.02
CA GLY A 15 -0.26 13.31 -0.06
C GLY A 15 -1.59 14.02 -0.42
N HIS A 16 -1.56 15.33 -0.65
CA HIS A 16 -2.71 16.09 -1.14
C HIS A 16 -2.91 16.00 -2.66
N GLU A 17 -1.93 15.47 -3.39
CA GLU A 17 -2.09 15.16 -4.80
C GLU A 17 -3.08 14.02 -5.02
N MET A 18 -3.79 14.07 -6.15
CA MET A 18 -4.77 13.05 -6.53
C MET A 18 -4.08 11.69 -6.71
N TYR A 19 -4.74 10.62 -6.26
CA TYR A 19 -4.23 9.27 -6.40
C TYR A 19 -4.56 8.71 -7.79
N GLY A 20 -3.66 8.91 -8.75
CA GLY A 20 -3.58 8.12 -10.00
C GLY A 20 -4.91 7.82 -10.72
N GLY A 21 -5.77 8.82 -10.93
CA GLY A 21 -7.06 8.62 -11.62
C GLY A 21 -8.24 8.18 -10.74
N GLU A 22 -8.04 8.07 -9.43
CA GLU A 22 -9.09 7.88 -8.42
C GLU A 22 -9.63 9.23 -7.92
N ALA A 23 -10.83 9.22 -7.32
CA ALA A 23 -11.48 10.42 -6.77
C ALA A 23 -11.01 10.78 -5.35
N VAL A 24 -9.87 10.26 -4.90
CA VAL A 24 -9.28 10.50 -3.58
C VAL A 24 -7.85 11.00 -3.71
N THR A 25 -7.36 11.77 -2.73
CA THR A 25 -5.92 12.07 -2.63
C THR A 25 -5.15 10.86 -2.11
N GLN A 26 -3.82 10.84 -2.28
CA GLN A 26 -2.98 9.77 -1.74
C GLN A 26 -3.12 9.65 -0.21
N LEU A 27 -3.23 10.78 0.50
CA LEU A 27 -3.44 10.80 1.95
C LEU A 27 -4.83 10.26 2.33
N GLN A 28 -5.89 10.64 1.60
CA GLN A 28 -7.23 10.10 1.85
C GLN A 28 -7.24 8.58 1.68
N HIS A 29 -6.68 8.08 0.59
CA HIS A 29 -6.54 6.65 0.31
C HIS A 29 -5.80 5.92 1.45
N ALA A 30 -4.60 6.39 1.80
CA ALA A 30 -3.80 5.84 2.88
C ALA A 30 -4.55 5.75 4.22
N LEU A 31 -5.27 6.81 4.59
CA LEU A 31 -6.04 6.86 5.84
C LEU A 31 -7.24 5.90 5.82
N GLN A 32 -7.93 5.76 4.69
CA GLN A 32 -9.04 4.82 4.57
C GLN A 32 -8.57 3.37 4.70
N CYS A 33 -7.46 3.02 4.04
CA CYS A 33 -6.84 1.71 4.15
C CYS A 33 -6.46 1.37 5.60
N ALA A 34 -5.89 2.33 6.33
CA ALA A 34 -5.58 2.19 7.75
C ALA A 34 -6.86 1.96 8.60
N VAL A 35 -7.93 2.73 8.36
CA VAL A 35 -9.21 2.56 9.05
C VAL A 35 -9.81 1.16 8.82
N PHE A 36 -9.79 0.66 7.58
CA PHE A 36 -10.29 -0.69 7.30
C PHE A 36 -9.46 -1.78 7.99
N ALA A 37 -8.15 -1.61 8.06
CA ALA A 37 -7.28 -2.51 8.80
C ALA A 37 -7.60 -2.51 10.31
N GLU A 38 -7.79 -1.34 10.92
CA GLU A 38 -8.18 -1.22 12.33
C GLU A 38 -9.55 -1.86 12.61
N GLN A 39 -10.55 -1.60 11.76
CA GLN A 39 -11.90 -2.18 11.89
C GLN A 39 -11.89 -3.71 11.75
N ALA A 40 -10.97 -4.25 10.96
CA ALA A 40 -10.76 -5.69 10.84
C ALA A 40 -10.00 -6.31 12.03
N GLY A 41 -9.59 -5.51 13.03
CA GLY A 41 -8.81 -5.98 14.17
C GLY A 41 -7.38 -6.41 13.81
N ALA A 42 -6.81 -5.82 12.75
CA ALA A 42 -5.46 -6.14 12.33
C ALA A 42 -4.41 -5.72 13.38
N PRO A 43 -3.28 -6.43 13.49
CA PRO A 43 -2.16 -5.99 14.32
C PRO A 43 -1.64 -4.61 13.90
N GLU A 44 -1.11 -3.82 14.84
CA GLU A 44 -0.61 -2.45 14.58
C GLU A 44 0.36 -2.40 13.38
N ALA A 45 1.25 -3.39 13.24
CA ALA A 45 2.18 -3.44 12.11
C ALA A 45 1.46 -3.51 10.75
N LEU A 46 0.35 -4.24 10.66
CA LEU A 46 -0.41 -4.38 9.43
C LEU A 46 -1.32 -3.16 9.17
N VAL A 47 -1.79 -2.50 10.22
CA VAL A 47 -2.45 -1.17 10.11
C VAL A 47 -1.47 -0.14 9.54
N ILE A 48 -0.25 -0.08 10.06
CA ILE A 48 0.80 0.79 9.54
C ILE A 48 1.22 0.39 8.11
N ALA A 49 1.24 -0.91 7.80
CA ALA A 49 1.48 -1.36 6.43
C ALA A 49 0.40 -0.81 5.47
N ALA A 50 -0.88 -0.88 5.85
CA ALA A 50 -1.97 -0.33 5.05
C ALA A 50 -1.86 1.20 4.89
N LEU A 51 -1.50 1.92 5.95
CA LEU A 51 -1.27 3.36 5.91
C LEU A 51 -0.12 3.75 4.95
N LEU A 52 0.93 2.93 4.85
CA LEU A 52 2.17 3.28 4.16
C LEU A 52 2.41 2.55 2.84
N HIS A 53 1.48 1.70 2.38
CA HIS A 53 1.75 0.80 1.26
C HIS A 53 2.11 1.51 -0.05
N ASP A 54 1.51 2.68 -0.28
CA ASP A 54 1.74 3.50 -1.47
C ASP A 54 2.76 4.63 -1.26
N TYR A 55 3.47 4.64 -0.13
CA TYR A 55 4.50 5.66 0.15
C TYR A 55 5.59 5.71 -0.94
N GLY A 56 5.79 4.62 -1.69
CA GLY A 56 6.69 4.58 -2.85
C GLY A 56 6.34 5.60 -3.93
N HIS A 57 5.06 5.94 -4.14
CA HIS A 57 4.65 6.97 -5.09
C HIS A 57 5.13 8.36 -4.67
N LEU A 58 5.14 8.65 -3.36
CA LEU A 58 5.65 9.91 -2.82
C LEU A 58 7.18 10.01 -2.89
N VAL A 59 7.88 8.87 -2.87
CA VAL A 59 9.35 8.82 -3.00
C VAL A 59 9.79 8.97 -4.45
N ALA A 60 9.09 8.32 -5.39
CA ALA A 60 9.48 8.27 -6.80
C ALA A 60 8.83 9.35 -7.67
N GLY A 61 7.70 9.91 -7.25
CA GLY A 61 6.79 10.67 -8.08
C GLY A 61 5.93 9.75 -8.96
N ASP A 62 4.67 10.10 -9.15
CA ASP A 62 3.69 9.32 -9.93
C ASP A 62 3.11 10.16 -11.08
N GLU A 63 3.96 10.55 -12.04
CA GLU A 63 3.57 11.40 -13.18
C GLU A 63 2.76 10.64 -14.26
N GLY A 64 1.76 9.86 -13.86
CA GLY A 64 0.95 9.03 -14.78
C GLY A 64 1.79 7.98 -15.51
N ALA A 65 2.66 7.30 -14.78
CA ALA A 65 3.62 6.36 -15.35
C ALA A 65 2.91 5.14 -15.96
N ALA A 66 1.83 4.66 -15.33
CA ALA A 66 1.07 3.51 -15.81
C ALA A 66 0.40 3.77 -17.17
N GLU A 67 -0.16 4.96 -17.40
CA GLU A 67 -0.73 5.37 -18.69
C GLU A 67 0.34 5.45 -19.79
N LYS A 68 1.59 5.73 -19.40
CA LYS A 68 2.77 5.70 -20.28
C LYS A 68 3.34 4.30 -20.46
N GLY A 69 2.75 3.27 -19.87
CA GLY A 69 3.19 1.88 -19.98
C GLY A 69 4.37 1.51 -19.06
N ILE A 70 4.63 2.31 -18.02
CA ILE A 70 5.78 2.16 -17.13
C ILE A 70 5.32 1.67 -15.76
N ASP A 71 5.87 0.56 -15.29
CA ASP A 71 5.73 0.10 -13.91
C ASP A 71 6.84 0.72 -13.05
N LEU A 72 6.46 1.59 -12.11
CA LEU A 72 7.39 2.26 -11.20
C LEU A 72 7.91 1.34 -10.09
N CYS A 73 7.32 0.14 -9.93
CA CYS A 73 7.64 -0.77 -8.83
C CYS A 73 7.56 -0.05 -7.46
N HIS A 74 6.54 0.81 -7.28
CA HIS A 74 6.38 1.66 -6.11
C HIS A 74 6.29 0.83 -4.82
N GLU A 75 5.76 -0.39 -4.90
CA GLU A 75 5.68 -1.35 -3.81
C GLU A 75 7.06 -1.74 -3.29
N LYS A 76 8.04 -1.91 -4.19
CA LYS A 76 9.42 -2.25 -3.82
C LYS A 76 10.15 -1.02 -3.31
N LEU A 77 10.03 0.10 -4.02
CA LEU A 77 10.68 1.35 -3.62
C LEU A 77 10.22 1.81 -2.23
N GLY A 78 8.90 1.78 -1.99
CA GLY A 78 8.32 2.10 -0.69
C GLY A 78 8.80 1.15 0.40
N ALA A 79 8.73 -0.17 0.17
CA ALA A 79 9.19 -1.16 1.15
C ALA A 79 10.69 -1.05 1.47
N GLU A 80 11.54 -0.82 0.47
CA GLU A 80 13.00 -0.64 0.65
C GLU A 80 13.31 0.62 1.44
N PHE A 81 12.62 1.73 1.13
CA PHE A 81 12.76 2.96 1.88
C PHE A 81 12.34 2.78 3.34
N LEU A 82 11.17 2.18 3.59
CA LEU A 82 10.60 2.01 4.93
C LEU A 82 11.33 0.95 5.77
N ALA A 83 12.05 0.01 5.16
CA ALA A 83 12.81 -1.03 5.87
C ALA A 83 13.94 -0.50 6.75
N ASN A 84 14.34 0.77 6.56
CA ASN A 84 15.29 1.43 7.46
C ASN A 84 14.74 1.69 8.87
N TRP A 85 13.41 1.63 9.06
CA TRP A 85 12.76 1.98 10.32
C TRP A 85 11.67 1.00 10.76
N PHE A 86 11.09 0.24 9.84
CA PHE A 86 9.98 -0.67 10.13
C PHE A 86 10.37 -2.13 9.97
N PRO A 87 9.80 -3.03 10.80
CA PRO A 87 10.07 -4.46 10.71
C PRO A 87 9.45 -5.08 9.45
N PRO A 88 9.86 -6.31 9.07
CA PRO A 88 9.27 -7.04 7.95
C PRO A 88 7.74 -7.19 8.02
N ALA A 89 7.17 -7.25 9.22
CA ALA A 89 5.72 -7.29 9.41
C ALA A 89 4.98 -6.06 8.86
N VAL A 90 5.68 -4.94 8.65
CA VAL A 90 5.17 -3.77 7.93
C VAL A 90 5.60 -3.82 6.47
N THR A 91 6.89 -4.01 6.20
CA THR A 91 7.44 -3.77 4.87
C THR A 91 7.18 -4.88 3.87
N GLU A 92 7.02 -6.14 4.31
CA GLU A 92 6.73 -7.24 3.39
C GLU A 92 5.30 -7.20 2.83
N PRO A 93 4.24 -6.95 3.62
CA PRO A 93 2.90 -6.69 3.05
C PRO A 93 2.90 -5.53 2.05
N ILE A 94 3.62 -4.45 2.34
CA ILE A 94 3.80 -3.32 1.41
C ILE A 94 4.47 -3.80 0.12
N ARG A 95 5.60 -4.51 0.20
CA ARG A 95 6.32 -5.04 -0.97
C ARG A 95 5.47 -5.94 -1.84
N LEU A 96 4.53 -6.66 -1.22
CA LEU A 96 3.74 -7.69 -1.86
C LEU A 96 2.38 -7.21 -2.35
N HIS A 97 1.93 -5.99 -2.07
CA HIS A 97 0.55 -5.59 -2.36
C HIS A 97 0.21 -5.60 -3.86
N VAL A 98 1.14 -5.24 -4.75
CA VAL A 98 0.98 -5.42 -6.21
C VAL A 98 0.91 -6.90 -6.60
N ALA A 99 1.77 -7.74 -6.01
CA ALA A 99 1.73 -9.18 -6.24
C ALA A 99 0.41 -9.80 -5.73
N ALA A 100 -0.15 -9.28 -4.63
CA ALA A 100 -1.42 -9.69 -4.09
C ALA A 100 -2.58 -9.37 -5.05
N LYS A 101 -2.57 -8.20 -5.72
CA LYS A 101 -3.53 -7.89 -6.81
C LYS A 101 -3.48 -8.95 -7.92
N ARG A 102 -2.27 -9.26 -8.40
CA ARG A 102 -2.05 -10.25 -9.46
C ARG A 102 -2.48 -11.65 -9.04
N TYR A 103 -2.28 -12.00 -7.78
CA TYR A 103 -2.73 -13.25 -7.18
C TYR A 103 -4.25 -13.32 -7.10
N LEU A 104 -4.91 -12.29 -6.57
CA LEU A 104 -6.37 -12.26 -6.41
C LEU A 104 -7.07 -12.37 -7.77
N CYS A 105 -6.62 -11.62 -8.77
CA CYS A 105 -7.14 -11.74 -10.15
C CYS A 105 -6.92 -13.12 -10.79
N ALA A 106 -6.00 -13.94 -10.26
CA ALA A 106 -5.71 -15.27 -10.78
C ALA A 106 -6.53 -16.37 -10.09
N VAL A 107 -6.87 -16.19 -8.80
CA VAL A 107 -7.51 -17.23 -7.99
C VAL A 107 -8.99 -16.98 -7.73
N ASP A 108 -9.45 -15.74 -7.92
CA ASP A 108 -10.83 -15.34 -7.77
C ASP A 108 -11.32 -14.77 -9.12
N PRO A 109 -12.22 -15.47 -9.82
CA PRO A 109 -12.68 -15.08 -11.15
C PRO A 109 -13.45 -13.75 -11.15
N ASP A 110 -14.04 -13.36 -10.03
CA ASP A 110 -14.88 -12.17 -9.93
C ASP A 110 -14.06 -10.93 -9.50
N TYR A 111 -12.86 -11.14 -8.96
CA TYR A 111 -12.02 -10.06 -8.40
C TYR A 111 -11.59 -9.01 -9.43
N PHE A 112 -11.39 -9.41 -10.70
CA PHE A 112 -11.01 -8.45 -11.73
C PHE A 112 -12.10 -7.37 -11.94
N GLU A 113 -13.37 -7.74 -11.77
CA GLU A 113 -14.51 -6.83 -11.98
C GLU A 113 -14.65 -5.82 -10.84
N THR A 114 -14.04 -6.06 -9.68
CA THR A 114 -14.06 -5.13 -8.54
C THR A 114 -12.96 -4.08 -8.62
N LEU A 115 -12.00 -4.22 -9.55
CA LEU A 115 -10.91 -3.27 -9.69
C LEU A 115 -11.38 -1.94 -10.27
N SER A 116 -10.84 -0.85 -9.73
CA SER A 116 -11.00 0.48 -10.32
C SER A 116 -10.32 0.58 -11.69
N PRO A 117 -10.72 1.54 -12.56
CA PRO A 117 -10.07 1.74 -13.86
C PRO A 117 -8.55 1.94 -13.79
N ALA A 118 -8.06 2.65 -12.78
CA ALA A 118 -6.63 2.85 -12.54
C ALA A 118 -5.92 1.53 -12.13
N SER A 119 -6.57 0.72 -11.27
CA SER A 119 -6.05 -0.59 -10.87
C SER A 119 -6.00 -1.58 -12.04
N VAL A 120 -6.97 -1.54 -12.96
CA VAL A 120 -6.96 -2.33 -14.22
C VAL A 120 -5.82 -1.87 -15.14
N THR A 121 -5.59 -0.57 -15.24
CA THR A 121 -4.52 -0.01 -16.08
C THR A 121 -3.15 -0.41 -15.56
N SER A 122 -2.89 -0.22 -14.26
CA SER A 122 -1.64 -0.63 -13.62
C SER A 122 -1.41 -2.14 -13.66
N LEU A 123 -2.45 -2.96 -13.54
CA LEU A 123 -2.33 -4.43 -13.63
C LEU A 123 -1.72 -4.87 -14.97
N LYS A 124 -2.03 -4.18 -16.07
CA LYS A 124 -1.48 -4.50 -17.40
C LYS A 124 0.04 -4.31 -17.44
N VAL A 125 0.55 -3.20 -16.90
CA VAL A 125 1.99 -2.89 -16.90
C VAL A 125 2.75 -3.73 -15.86
N GLN A 126 2.07 -4.21 -14.82
CA GLN A 126 2.61 -5.08 -13.77
C GLN A 126 2.63 -6.57 -14.16
N GLY A 127 2.26 -6.91 -15.40
CA GLY A 127 2.34 -8.27 -15.94
C GLY A 127 1.10 -9.13 -15.73
N GLY A 128 -0.08 -8.53 -15.48
CA GLY A 128 -1.37 -9.21 -15.46
C GLY A 128 -1.57 -10.20 -14.30
N PRO A 129 -2.70 -10.93 -14.28
CA PRO A 129 -2.92 -12.01 -13.31
C PRO A 129 -1.80 -13.06 -13.35
N TYR A 130 -1.50 -13.66 -12.21
CA TYR A 130 -0.55 -14.78 -12.18
C TYR A 130 -1.08 -16.01 -12.91
N ASN A 131 -0.16 -16.84 -13.38
CA ASN A 131 -0.43 -18.24 -13.72
C ASN A 131 -0.30 -19.14 -12.47
N GLU A 132 -0.55 -20.44 -12.62
CA GLU A 132 -0.47 -21.43 -11.52
C GLU A 132 0.87 -21.39 -10.76
N ASP A 133 2.00 -21.38 -11.48
CA ASP A 133 3.34 -21.27 -10.86
C ASP A 133 3.52 -19.97 -10.07
N GLY A 134 2.97 -18.85 -10.57
CA GLY A 134 3.00 -17.57 -9.91
C GLY A 134 2.18 -17.56 -8.62
N VAL A 135 1.00 -18.18 -8.65
CA VAL A 135 0.13 -18.38 -7.50
C VAL A 135 0.83 -19.20 -6.43
N GLU A 136 1.45 -20.32 -6.79
CA GLU A 136 2.19 -21.15 -5.84
C GLU A 136 3.38 -20.41 -5.23
N ARG A 137 4.17 -19.70 -6.06
CA ARG A 137 5.31 -18.93 -5.59
C ARG A 137 4.90 -17.83 -4.63
N PHE A 138 3.79 -17.13 -4.91
CA PHE A 138 3.26 -16.10 -4.02
C PHE A 138 2.85 -16.68 -2.65
N ARG A 139 2.14 -17.82 -2.64
CA ARG A 139 1.71 -18.50 -1.40
C ARG A 139 2.87 -19.05 -0.54
N ARG A 140 4.08 -19.19 -1.10
CA ARG A 140 5.27 -19.59 -0.33
C ARG A 140 5.87 -18.44 0.50
N ASN A 141 5.51 -17.19 0.23
CA ASN A 141 5.98 -16.06 1.04
C ASN A 141 5.27 -16.05 2.41
N PRO A 142 5.98 -15.99 3.55
CA PRO A 142 5.35 -16.01 4.89
C PRO A 142 4.30 -14.92 5.13
N PHE A 143 4.38 -13.78 4.42
CA PHE A 143 3.50 -12.63 4.56
C PHE A 143 2.38 -12.58 3.51
N TRP A 144 2.20 -13.62 2.69
CA TRP A 144 1.23 -13.62 1.59
C TRP A 144 -0.20 -13.31 2.06
N GLN A 145 -0.61 -13.80 3.23
CA GLN A 145 -1.96 -13.60 3.76
C GLN A 145 -2.19 -12.14 4.15
N ASP A 146 -1.19 -11.51 4.77
CA ASP A 146 -1.28 -10.12 5.18
C ASP A 146 -1.23 -9.18 3.98
N ALA A 147 -0.45 -9.51 2.95
CA ALA A 147 -0.48 -8.81 1.67
C ALA A 147 -1.86 -8.89 0.99
N VAL A 148 -2.53 -10.04 1.05
CA VAL A 148 -3.90 -10.21 0.52
C VAL A 148 -4.92 -9.38 1.29
N LYS A 149 -4.84 -9.36 2.64
CA LYS A 149 -5.72 -8.49 3.46
C LYS A 149 -5.49 -7.02 3.15
N LEU A 150 -4.22 -6.59 3.10
CA LEU A 150 -3.85 -5.23 2.76
C LEU A 150 -4.39 -4.85 1.39
N ARG A 151 -4.24 -5.73 0.39
CA ARG A 151 -4.75 -5.47 -0.96
C ARG A 151 -6.27 -5.30 -1.00
N ALA A 152 -7.01 -6.07 -0.19
CA ALA A 152 -8.45 -5.88 -0.10
C ALA A 152 -8.82 -4.49 0.45
N TRP A 153 -8.07 -3.97 1.43
CA TRP A 153 -8.30 -2.62 1.96
C TRP A 153 -7.87 -1.52 0.98
N ASP A 154 -6.76 -1.73 0.24
CA ASP A 154 -6.34 -0.89 -0.89
C ASP A 154 -7.49 -0.73 -1.90
N ASP A 155 -8.13 -1.83 -2.32
CA ASP A 155 -9.25 -1.73 -3.25
C ASP A 155 -10.49 -1.03 -2.68
N LEU A 156 -10.71 -1.07 -1.35
CA LEU A 156 -11.82 -0.40 -0.68
C LEU A 156 -11.57 1.10 -0.40
N GLY A 157 -10.32 1.52 -0.22
CA GLY A 157 -9.92 2.86 0.22
C GLY A 157 -10.06 3.97 -0.81
N LYS A 158 -11.20 4.06 -1.52
CA LYS A 158 -11.39 4.94 -2.68
C LYS A 158 -12.66 5.80 -2.60
N ASP A 159 -13.22 5.99 -1.40
CA ASP A 159 -14.45 6.76 -1.19
C ASP A 159 -14.14 8.23 -0.85
N PRO A 160 -14.44 9.23 -1.70
CA PRO A 160 -14.17 10.64 -1.42
C PRO A 160 -14.91 11.20 -0.20
N GLU A 161 -16.04 10.58 0.19
CA GLU A 161 -16.90 11.07 1.28
C GLU A 161 -16.59 10.38 2.63
N MET A 162 -15.74 9.35 2.63
CA MET A 162 -15.39 8.61 3.84
C MET A 162 -14.61 9.50 4.81
N LYS A 163 -15.13 9.60 6.03
CA LYS A 163 -14.45 10.29 7.14
C LYS A 163 -13.45 9.36 7.81
N THR A 164 -12.23 9.84 7.99
CA THR A 164 -11.15 9.12 8.66
C THR A 164 -10.60 9.93 9.83
N PRO A 165 -9.95 9.29 10.82
CA PRO A 165 -9.08 10.01 11.75
C PRO A 165 -8.00 10.78 11.00
N PRO A 166 -7.53 11.93 11.51
CA PRO A 166 -6.42 12.65 10.91
C PRO A 166 -5.13 11.82 10.99
N LEU A 167 -4.16 12.09 10.10
CA LEU A 167 -2.88 11.39 10.07
C LEU A 167 -2.16 11.38 11.44
N ASP A 168 -2.27 12.47 12.20
CA ASP A 168 -1.64 12.58 13.52
C ASP A 168 -2.17 11.55 14.54
N ALA A 169 -3.40 11.05 14.36
CA ALA A 169 -3.96 9.99 15.19
C ALA A 169 -3.15 8.68 15.13
N TYR A 170 -2.42 8.46 14.03
CA TYR A 170 -1.56 7.28 13.84
C TYR A 170 -0.12 7.49 14.33
N ARG A 171 0.26 8.69 14.78
CA ARG A 171 1.64 9.03 15.18
C ARG A 171 2.18 8.10 16.26
N ASP A 172 1.40 7.85 17.31
CA ASP A 172 1.85 7.01 18.42
C ASP A 172 2.01 5.55 17.98
N MET A 173 1.12 5.06 17.10
CA MET A 173 1.22 3.72 16.53
C MET A 173 2.46 3.61 15.62
N LEU A 174 2.71 4.60 14.77
CA LEU A 174 3.92 4.69 13.95
C LEU A 174 5.19 4.61 14.81
N ASN A 175 5.25 5.35 15.92
CA ASN A 175 6.39 5.33 16.84
C ASN A 175 6.55 3.98 17.57
N ARG A 176 5.45 3.30 17.94
CA ARG A 176 5.52 1.97 18.58
C ARG A 176 5.97 0.86 17.63
N VAL A 177 5.49 0.91 16.38
CA VAL A 177 5.78 -0.10 15.36
C VAL A 177 7.17 0.10 14.76
N ALA A 178 7.63 1.35 14.64
CA ALA A 178 8.99 1.64 14.23
C ALA A 178 9.99 0.97 15.19
N GLY A 179 10.92 0.21 14.63
CA GLY A 179 11.97 -0.42 15.41
C GLY A 179 12.88 0.64 16.04
N SER A 180 13.52 0.29 17.16
CA SER A 180 14.52 1.14 17.82
C SER A 180 15.84 1.32 17.03
N GLN A 181 15.87 0.93 15.75
CA GLN A 181 17.00 1.12 14.86
C GLN A 181 16.63 2.19 13.83
N GLY A 182 17.12 3.41 14.03
CA GLY A 182 17.30 4.35 12.93
C GLY A 182 18.53 3.95 12.11
N PRO A 183 18.73 4.52 10.91
CA PRO A 183 19.94 4.29 10.13
C PRO A 183 21.16 4.64 10.99
N ALA A 184 22.18 3.77 10.92
CA ALA A 184 23.49 4.02 11.49
C ALA A 184 24.14 5.29 10.93
#